data_AF-E2ABL6-F1
#
_entry.id   AF-E2ABL6-F1
#
_cell.length_a   1.000
_cell.length_b   1.000
_cell.length_c   1.000
_cell.angle_alpha   90.00
_cell.angle_beta   90.00
_cell.angle_gamma   90.00
#
_symmetry.space_group_name_H-M   'P 1'
#
loop_
_entity.id
_entity.type
_entity.pdbx_description
1 polymer ?
#
loop_
_entity_poly.entity_id
_entity_poly.type
_entity_poly.pdbx_seq_one_letter_code
_entity_poly.pdbx_strand_id
1 'polypeptide(L)'
;MSQIEREAIIFQYTDWDRINDGYNNQKAVADVVGDYYFICPSTHFAQLFADRGMKVYYYFFTQRTSTNVWGEWMGVMHGDEVEYVFGHPLNETLVYNAKERELATRIIRYYSHFAYTGMPTPDESDWPPYTRDQPRYFILDAEKKDFGQGPRTTACAFWNDFLPRLRGIPDPTPEACKGTMASSVLAGAGVLRGSPILSILLLPVLAVHRFI
;
A
#
# COMPACT_ATOMS: atom_id res chain seq x y z
N MET A 1 -4.91 -12.63 -5.02
CA MET A 1 -6.10 -11.88 -4.59
C MET A 1 -7.27 -12.82 -4.47
N SER A 2 -7.41 -13.43 -3.31
CA SER A 2 -8.59 -14.19 -2.94
C SER A 2 -9.79 -13.29 -2.61
N GLN A 3 -10.90 -13.89 -2.17
CA GLN A 3 -12.07 -13.16 -1.70
C GLN A 3 -11.75 -12.33 -0.45
N ILE A 4 -11.12 -12.92 0.56
CA ILE A 4 -10.82 -12.23 1.83
C ILE A 4 -9.79 -11.10 1.64
N GLU A 5 -8.81 -11.25 0.73
CA GLU A 5 -7.94 -10.13 0.32
C GLU A 5 -8.75 -8.95 -0.25
N ARG A 6 -9.73 -9.22 -1.12
CA ARG A 6 -10.55 -8.20 -1.76
C ARG A 6 -11.48 -7.49 -0.76
N GLU A 7 -12.12 -8.26 0.11
CA GLU A 7 -13.00 -7.74 1.17
C GLU A 7 -12.22 -6.87 2.16
N ALA A 8 -10.99 -7.26 2.51
CA ALA A 8 -10.11 -6.44 3.35
C ALA A 8 -9.71 -5.11 2.67
N ILE A 9 -9.44 -5.10 1.36
CA ILE A 9 -9.14 -3.87 0.61
C ILE A 9 -10.37 -2.96 0.55
N ILE A 10 -11.55 -3.51 0.28
CA ILE A 10 -12.82 -2.74 0.30
C ILE A 10 -13.04 -2.13 1.69
N PHE A 11 -12.90 -2.94 2.75
CA PHE A 11 -13.05 -2.48 4.13
C PHE A 11 -12.11 -1.33 4.51
N GLN A 12 -10.86 -1.38 4.06
CA GLN A 12 -9.84 -0.36 4.35
C GLN A 12 -10.07 0.98 3.60
N TYR A 13 -10.75 0.97 2.45
CA TYR A 13 -10.85 2.14 1.57
C TYR A 13 -12.26 2.69 1.35
N THR A 14 -13.31 1.95 1.72
CA THR A 14 -14.69 2.46 1.67
C THR A 14 -14.95 3.47 2.79
N ASP A 15 -15.45 4.65 2.43
CA ASP A 15 -16.13 5.55 3.37
C ASP A 15 -17.49 4.95 3.70
N TRP A 16 -17.57 4.27 4.83
CA TRP A 16 -18.77 3.52 5.25
C TRP A 16 -19.96 4.42 5.61
N ASP A 17 -19.73 5.69 5.96
CA ASP A 17 -20.79 6.68 6.18
C ASP A 17 -21.37 7.19 4.85
N ARG A 18 -20.61 7.08 3.75
CA ARG A 18 -20.94 7.65 2.43
C ARG A 18 -20.73 6.68 1.27
N ILE A 19 -21.09 5.40 1.47
CA ILE A 19 -20.83 4.29 0.52
C ILE A 19 -21.29 4.52 -0.93
N ASN A 20 -22.31 5.37 -1.17
CA ASN A 20 -22.84 5.70 -2.50
C ASN A 20 -22.25 6.99 -3.11
N ASP A 21 -21.29 7.65 -2.46
CA ASP A 21 -20.61 8.84 -2.99
C ASP A 21 -19.62 8.42 -4.10
N GLY A 22 -20.05 8.58 -5.35
CA GLY A 22 -19.26 8.23 -6.53
C GLY A 22 -17.92 8.96 -6.62
N TYR A 23 -17.79 10.17 -6.08
CA TYR A 23 -16.54 10.93 -6.09
C TYR A 23 -15.56 10.40 -5.04
N ASN A 24 -16.02 10.15 -3.81
CA ASN A 24 -15.17 9.51 -2.80
C ASN A 24 -14.77 8.08 -3.22
N ASN A 25 -15.67 7.32 -3.84
CA ASN A 25 -15.36 5.99 -4.38
C ASN A 25 -14.33 6.06 -5.52
N GLN A 26 -14.44 7.02 -6.46
CA GLN A 26 -13.44 7.26 -7.49
C GLN A 26 -12.07 7.61 -6.88
N LYS A 27 -12.06 8.47 -5.86
CA LYS A 27 -10.84 8.84 -5.13
C LYS A 27 -10.25 7.65 -4.36
N ALA A 28 -11.08 6.84 -3.70
CA ALA A 28 -10.64 5.65 -2.98
C ALA A 28 -9.96 4.63 -3.91
N VAL A 29 -10.45 4.47 -5.14
CA VAL A 29 -9.78 3.64 -6.16
C VAL A 29 -8.41 4.23 -6.56
N ALA A 30 -8.28 5.56 -6.65
CA ALA A 30 -6.99 6.20 -6.90
C ALA A 30 -6.02 6.04 -5.71
N ASP A 31 -6.50 6.23 -4.48
CA ASP A 31 -5.72 6.00 -3.25
C ASP A 31 -5.26 4.52 -3.14
N VAL A 32 -6.12 3.53 -3.44
CA VAL A 32 -5.76 2.09 -3.50
C VAL A 32 -4.58 1.84 -4.45
N VAL A 33 -4.64 2.40 -5.66
CA VAL A 33 -3.60 2.20 -6.70
C VAL A 33 -2.31 2.95 -6.32
N GLY A 34 -2.43 4.18 -5.83
CA GLY A 34 -1.31 5.02 -5.38
C GLY A 34 -0.55 4.39 -4.21
N ASP A 35 -1.28 3.93 -3.20
CA ASP A 35 -0.70 3.31 -2.00
C ASP A 35 -0.03 1.98 -2.34
N TYR A 36 -0.71 1.08 -3.07
CA TYR A 36 -0.18 -0.26 -3.36
C TYR A 36 1.06 -0.26 -4.26
N TYR A 37 1.06 0.54 -5.33
CA TYR A 37 2.16 0.52 -6.32
C TYR A 37 3.29 1.51 -6.03
N PHE A 38 3.02 2.62 -5.32
CA PHE A 38 3.98 3.72 -5.19
C PHE A 38 4.29 4.06 -3.73
N ILE A 39 3.32 4.55 -2.96
CA ILE A 39 3.58 5.20 -1.66
C ILE A 39 4.03 4.18 -0.60
N CYS A 40 3.36 3.04 -0.49
CA CYS A 40 3.66 2.07 0.56
C CYS A 40 4.92 1.22 0.27
N PRO A 41 5.22 0.82 -0.97
CA PRO A 41 6.55 0.29 -1.34
C PRO A 41 7.68 1.30 -1.10
N SER A 42 7.50 2.57 -1.46
CA SER A 42 8.51 3.62 -1.29
C SER A 42 8.83 3.90 0.19
N THR A 43 7.80 4.04 1.04
CA THR A 43 7.99 4.21 2.49
C THR A 43 8.62 2.98 3.14
N HIS A 44 8.28 1.76 2.70
CA HIS A 44 8.95 0.54 3.19
C HIS A 44 10.44 0.50 2.80
N PHE A 45 10.78 0.85 1.56
CA PHE A 45 12.15 0.95 1.09
C PHE A 45 12.97 2.00 1.89
N ALA A 46 12.40 3.19 2.09
CA ALA A 46 13.00 4.25 2.91
C ALA A 46 13.26 3.79 4.36
N GLN A 47 12.31 3.10 4.97
CA GLN A 47 12.46 2.52 6.31
C GLN A 47 13.58 1.47 6.37
N LEU A 48 13.62 0.53 5.42
CA LEU A 48 14.65 -0.50 5.35
C LEU A 48 16.07 0.09 5.21
N PHE A 49 16.22 1.24 4.56
CA PHE A 49 17.50 1.93 4.39
C PHE A 49 17.88 2.70 5.66
N ALA A 50 16.94 3.42 6.28
CA ALA A 50 17.15 4.10 7.55
C ALA A 50 17.51 3.12 8.69
N ASP A 51 16.85 1.97 8.77
CA ASP A 51 17.14 0.89 9.72
C ASP A 51 18.58 0.33 9.57
N ARG A 52 19.20 0.51 8.40
CA ARG A 52 20.58 0.09 8.10
C ARG A 52 21.61 1.20 8.33
N GLY A 53 21.21 2.31 8.97
CA GLY A 53 22.07 3.45 9.27
C GLY A 53 22.36 4.35 8.07
N MET A 54 21.64 4.20 6.96
CA MET A 54 21.76 5.09 5.80
C MET A 54 20.99 6.38 6.04
N LYS A 55 21.56 7.53 5.64
CA LYS A 55 20.81 8.78 5.55
C LYS A 55 19.82 8.70 4.39
N VAL A 56 18.54 8.91 4.69
CA VAL A 56 17.43 8.88 3.72
C VAL A 56 16.69 10.21 3.81
N TYR A 57 16.44 10.88 2.69
CA TYR A 57 15.67 12.12 2.65
C TYR A 57 14.39 11.89 1.84
N TYR A 58 13.26 11.88 2.53
CA TYR A 58 11.95 11.60 1.92
C TYR A 58 11.21 12.91 1.61
N TYR A 59 10.53 12.98 0.46
CA TYR A 59 9.62 14.07 0.12
C TYR A 59 8.22 13.57 -0.26
N PHE A 60 7.25 14.48 -0.26
CA PHE A 60 5.94 14.26 -0.84
C PHE A 60 5.56 15.50 -1.64
N PHE A 61 5.30 15.34 -2.93
CA PHE A 61 5.02 16.44 -3.85
C PHE A 61 3.51 16.71 -3.87
N THR A 62 3.10 17.95 -3.60
CA THR A 62 1.68 18.36 -3.49
C THR A 62 1.31 19.54 -4.37
N GLN A 63 2.23 20.04 -5.20
CA GLN A 63 1.91 21.08 -6.17
C GLN A 63 1.08 20.51 -7.33
N ARG A 64 -0.15 21.00 -7.51
CA ARG A 64 -0.86 20.86 -8.78
C ARG A 64 -0.48 22.06 -9.66
N THR A 65 0.18 21.79 -10.78
CA THR A 65 0.61 22.83 -11.72
C THR A 65 -0.58 23.58 -12.33
N SER A 66 -0.46 24.90 -12.43
CA SER A 66 -1.45 25.79 -13.03
C SER A 66 -1.68 25.56 -14.54
N THR A 67 -0.72 24.92 -15.22
CA THR A 67 -0.81 24.47 -16.61
C THR A 67 -1.25 23.00 -16.76
N ASN A 68 -1.63 22.31 -15.67
CA ASN A 68 -2.02 20.90 -15.71
C ASN A 68 -3.34 20.72 -16.50
N VAL A 69 -3.24 20.07 -17.66
CA VAL A 69 -4.34 19.89 -18.63
C VAL A 69 -5.39 18.84 -18.23
N TRP A 70 -5.14 18.08 -17.16
CA TRP A 70 -6.00 17.00 -16.71
C TRP A 70 -7.10 17.51 -15.78
N GLY A 71 -8.20 16.77 -15.65
CA GLY A 71 -9.33 17.19 -14.82
C GLY A 71 -8.95 17.36 -13.34
N GLU A 72 -9.50 18.38 -12.66
CA GLU A 72 -9.16 18.72 -11.27
C GLU A 72 -9.31 17.55 -10.29
N TRP A 73 -10.26 16.64 -10.56
CA TRP A 73 -10.47 15.42 -9.78
C TRP A 73 -9.24 14.50 -9.70
N MET A 74 -8.31 14.61 -10.65
CA MET A 74 -7.06 13.83 -10.68
C MET A 74 -6.01 14.37 -9.71
N GLY A 75 -6.20 15.59 -9.17
CA GLY A 75 -5.32 16.18 -8.16
C GLY A 75 -3.90 16.43 -8.69
N VAL A 76 -2.92 15.84 -8.00
CA VAL A 76 -1.50 15.80 -8.40
C VAL A 76 -1.19 14.38 -8.83
N MET A 77 -0.72 14.22 -10.06
CA MET A 77 -0.57 12.91 -10.70
C MET A 77 0.86 12.37 -10.60
N HIS A 78 0.99 11.07 -10.87
CA HIS A 78 2.30 10.42 -11.01
C HIS A 78 3.09 11.03 -12.18
N GLY A 79 4.24 11.64 -11.88
CA GLY A 79 5.10 12.30 -12.86
C GLY A 79 4.94 13.82 -12.96
N ASP A 80 3.95 14.43 -12.29
CA ASP A 80 3.78 15.89 -12.28
C ASP A 80 5.00 16.61 -11.64
N GLU A 81 5.80 15.94 -10.80
CA GLU A 81 7.01 16.52 -10.22
C GLU A 81 8.19 16.61 -11.19
N VAL A 82 8.19 15.79 -12.24
CA VAL A 82 9.32 15.63 -13.18
C VAL A 82 9.59 16.94 -13.93
N GLU A 83 8.55 17.69 -14.28
CA GLU A 83 8.71 18.98 -14.97
C GLU A 83 9.48 19.99 -14.11
N TYR A 84 9.32 19.96 -12.78
CA TYR A 84 10.04 20.82 -11.83
C TYR A 84 11.50 20.36 -11.65
N VAL A 85 11.74 19.05 -11.58
CA VAL A 85 13.11 18.47 -11.48
C VAL A 85 13.97 18.84 -12.70
N PHE A 86 13.38 18.86 -13.89
CA PHE A 86 14.07 19.27 -15.13
C PHE A 86 13.91 20.77 -15.47
N GLY A 87 13.30 21.58 -14.59
CA GLY A 87 13.24 23.03 -14.74
C GLY A 87 12.33 23.55 -15.85
N HIS A 88 11.38 22.75 -16.33
CA HIS A 88 10.40 23.15 -17.34
C HIS A 88 9.63 24.44 -16.96
N PRO A 89 9.24 24.67 -15.67
CA PRO A 89 8.65 25.93 -15.25
C PRO A 89 9.53 27.17 -15.45
N LEU A 90 10.85 27.01 -15.51
CA LEU A 90 11.79 28.12 -15.69
C LEU A 90 11.77 28.69 -17.11
N ASN A 91 11.30 27.94 -18.10
CA ASN A 91 11.20 28.41 -19.48
C ASN A 91 10.20 29.58 -19.59
N GLU A 92 10.70 30.78 -19.92
CA GLU A 92 9.88 32.00 -20.04
C GLU A 92 8.90 31.97 -21.23
N THR A 93 9.03 31.03 -22.17
CA THR A 93 8.02 30.85 -23.23
C THR A 93 6.78 30.06 -22.77
N LEU A 94 6.74 29.61 -21.51
CA LEU A 94 5.66 28.77 -20.96
C LEU A 94 4.95 29.45 -19.78
N VAL A 95 3.65 29.19 -19.64
CA VAL A 95 2.73 29.96 -18.79
C VAL A 95 2.70 29.46 -17.32
N TYR A 96 3.87 29.27 -16.73
CA TYR A 96 4.02 28.95 -15.30
C TYR A 96 4.06 30.19 -14.43
N ASN A 97 3.44 30.14 -13.26
CA ASN A 97 3.40 31.26 -12.33
C ASN A 97 4.72 31.43 -11.54
N ALA A 98 4.88 32.59 -10.89
CA ALA A 98 6.12 32.95 -10.20
C ALA A 98 6.51 31.98 -9.07
N LYS A 99 5.54 31.42 -8.35
CA LYS A 99 5.80 30.48 -7.24
C LYS A 99 6.16 29.08 -7.74
N GLU A 100 5.65 28.68 -8.91
CA GLU A 100 6.07 27.45 -9.61
C GLU A 100 7.50 27.56 -10.14
N ARG A 101 7.87 28.73 -10.68
CA ARG A 101 9.25 29.06 -11.06
C ARG A 101 10.20 29.02 -9.85
N GLU A 102 9.76 29.53 -8.70
CA GLU A 102 10.51 29.40 -7.46
C GLU A 102 10.60 27.94 -6.98
N LEU A 103 9.49 27.17 -7.02
CA LEU A 103 9.48 25.76 -6.63
C LEU A 103 10.44 24.92 -7.50
N ALA A 104 10.44 25.11 -8.82
CA ALA A 104 11.40 24.44 -9.70
C ALA A 104 12.85 24.81 -9.33
N THR A 105 13.11 26.10 -9.07
CA THR A 105 14.42 26.56 -8.59
C THR A 105 14.81 25.91 -7.25
N ARG A 106 13.87 25.73 -6.31
CA ARG A 106 14.07 25.03 -5.03
C ARG A 106 14.37 23.54 -5.25
N ILE A 107 13.57 22.84 -6.06
CA ILE A 107 13.71 21.40 -6.35
C ILE A 107 15.04 21.09 -7.04
N ILE A 108 15.43 21.86 -8.07
CA ILE A 108 16.72 21.69 -8.76
C ILE A 108 17.89 21.86 -7.78
N ARG A 109 17.82 22.84 -6.87
CA ARG A 109 18.83 23.03 -5.82
C ARG A 109 18.90 21.83 -4.87
N TYR A 110 17.77 21.30 -4.42
CA TYR A 110 17.74 20.13 -3.55
C TYR A 110 18.33 18.88 -4.23
N TYR A 111 17.95 18.61 -5.49
CA TYR A 111 18.47 17.48 -6.26
C TYR A 111 19.97 17.60 -6.56
N SER A 112 20.43 18.78 -6.99
CA SER A 112 21.85 19.01 -7.30
C SER A 112 22.74 19.01 -6.05
N HIS A 113 22.28 19.59 -4.94
CA HIS A 113 23.01 19.56 -3.68
C HIS A 113 23.09 18.13 -3.10
N PHE A 114 22.00 17.34 -3.21
CA PHE A 114 22.03 15.92 -2.84
C PHE A 114 22.99 15.12 -3.72
N ALA A 115 22.97 15.31 -5.04
CA ALA A 115 23.89 14.64 -5.97
C ALA A 115 25.37 15.00 -5.73
N TYR A 116 25.66 16.20 -5.20
CA TYR A 116 27.02 16.65 -4.92
C TYR A 116 27.53 16.31 -3.49
N THR A 117 26.64 16.29 -2.49
CA THR A 117 27.02 16.19 -1.06
C THR A 117 26.44 15.00 -0.31
N GLY A 118 25.42 14.33 -0.87
CA GLY A 118 24.60 13.35 -0.15
C GLY A 118 23.54 13.96 0.77
N MET A 119 23.36 15.29 0.78
CA MET A 119 22.32 15.99 1.58
C MET A 119 21.53 16.97 0.68
N PRO A 120 20.19 17.10 0.80
CA PRO A 120 19.41 18.01 -0.05
C PRO A 120 19.61 19.49 0.32
N THR A 121 20.05 19.80 1.54
CA THR A 121 20.26 21.16 2.06
C THR A 121 21.67 21.30 2.64
N PRO A 122 22.23 22.54 2.72
CA PRO A 122 23.53 22.78 3.35
C PRO A 122 23.52 22.52 4.86
N ASP A 123 22.39 22.77 5.51
CA ASP A 123 22.14 22.43 6.92
C ASP A 123 21.15 21.24 6.97
N GLU A 124 21.50 20.20 7.70
CA GLU A 124 20.67 18.99 7.86
C GLU A 124 19.44 19.23 8.74
N SER A 125 19.40 20.28 9.57
CA SER A 125 18.20 20.65 10.33
C SER A 125 17.09 21.25 9.44
N ASP A 126 17.46 21.79 8.27
CA ASP A 126 16.54 22.38 7.29
C ASP A 126 15.81 21.30 6.46
N TRP A 127 16.35 20.08 6.41
CA TRP A 127 15.71 18.85 5.92
C TRP A 127 16.32 17.62 6.63
N PRO A 128 15.83 17.25 7.83
CA PRO A 128 16.38 16.13 8.58
C PRO A 128 16.12 14.78 7.90
N PRO A 129 17.02 13.79 8.08
CA PRO A 129 16.84 12.47 7.51
C PRO A 129 15.62 11.74 8.12
N TYR A 130 14.95 10.96 7.28
CA TYR A 130 13.89 10.04 7.65
C TYR A 130 14.44 8.96 8.60
N THR A 131 13.70 8.67 9.68
CA THR A 131 14.02 7.61 10.64
C THR A 131 12.77 6.84 11.04
N ARG A 132 12.93 5.70 11.72
CA ARG A 132 11.81 4.91 12.25
C ARG A 132 10.94 5.68 13.24
N ASP A 133 11.58 6.41 14.15
CA ASP A 133 10.90 7.13 15.24
C ASP A 133 10.40 8.52 14.78
N GLN A 134 11.06 9.10 13.77
CA GLN A 134 10.65 10.34 13.11
C GLN A 134 10.60 10.12 11.58
N PRO A 135 9.53 9.48 11.05
CA PRO A 135 9.37 9.19 9.62
C PRO A 135 8.93 10.44 8.84
N ARG A 136 9.64 11.56 9.02
CA ARG A 136 9.29 12.86 8.44
C ARG A 136 9.53 12.89 6.94
N TYR A 137 8.69 13.63 6.23
CA TYR A 137 8.86 13.92 4.81
C TYR A 137 8.71 15.41 4.55
N PHE A 138 9.53 15.93 3.63
CA PHE A 138 9.46 17.32 3.19
C PHE A 138 8.31 17.51 2.20
N ILE A 139 7.47 18.53 2.37
CA ILE A 139 6.39 18.84 1.43
C ILE A 139 6.93 19.73 0.31
N LEU A 140 6.87 19.25 -0.94
CA LEU A 140 7.26 20.01 -2.12
C LEU A 140 6.02 20.67 -2.75
N ASP A 141 5.88 21.96 -2.49
CA ASP A 141 4.69 22.78 -2.75
C ASP A 141 5.11 24.24 -3.00
N ALA A 142 4.38 24.96 -3.85
CA ALA A 142 4.71 26.34 -4.21
C ALA A 142 4.34 27.34 -3.10
N GLU A 143 3.36 27.01 -2.25
CA GLU A 143 2.88 27.84 -1.14
C GLU A 143 3.43 27.38 0.22
N LYS A 144 3.71 26.07 0.38
CA LYS A 144 4.09 25.47 1.67
C LYS A 144 5.56 25.02 1.68
N LYS A 145 6.28 25.41 2.75
CA LYS A 145 7.56 24.79 3.15
C LYS A 145 7.38 24.20 4.55
N ASP A 146 6.93 22.95 4.61
CA ASP A 146 6.58 22.27 5.87
C ASP A 146 6.87 20.76 5.77
N PHE A 147 6.73 20.04 6.89
CA PHE A 147 6.95 18.59 6.98
C PHE A 147 5.68 17.85 7.32
N GLY A 148 5.41 16.77 6.59
CA GLY A 148 4.50 15.73 7.06
C GLY A 148 5.24 14.64 7.85
N GLN A 149 4.47 13.74 8.46
CA GLN A 149 4.97 12.57 9.18
C GLN A 149 4.34 11.31 8.56
N GLY A 150 5.15 10.50 7.88
CA GLY A 150 4.79 9.24 7.22
C GLY A 150 3.60 9.33 6.25
N PRO A 151 3.80 9.46 4.92
CA PRO A 151 2.66 9.56 4.02
C PRO A 151 1.85 8.26 4.10
N ARG A 152 0.53 8.39 4.31
CA ARG A 152 -0.45 7.28 4.31
C ARG A 152 -0.17 6.17 5.35
N THR A 153 0.45 6.47 6.51
CA THR A 153 0.83 5.49 7.55
C THR A 153 -0.15 4.33 7.78
N THR A 154 -1.45 4.60 8.03
CA THR A 154 -2.47 3.55 8.26
C THR A 154 -2.64 2.61 7.06
N ALA A 155 -2.72 3.16 5.85
CA ALA A 155 -2.81 2.38 4.62
C ALA A 155 -1.53 1.59 4.35
N CYS A 156 -0.35 2.16 4.66
CA CYS A 156 0.91 1.45 4.50
C CYS A 156 1.15 0.39 5.58
N ALA A 157 0.56 0.51 6.78
CA ALA A 157 0.47 -0.61 7.72
C ALA A 157 -0.46 -1.71 7.17
N PHE A 158 -1.57 -1.34 6.52
CA PHE A 158 -2.43 -2.31 5.84
C PHE A 158 -1.68 -3.07 4.72
N TRP A 159 -1.02 -2.37 3.79
CA TRP A 159 -0.35 -3.00 2.64
C TRP A 159 0.96 -3.72 2.98
N ASN A 160 1.79 -3.17 3.87
CA ASN A 160 3.13 -3.69 4.14
C ASN A 160 3.16 -4.72 5.30
N ASP A 161 2.12 -4.79 6.13
CA ASP A 161 2.13 -5.62 7.36
C ASP A 161 0.86 -6.47 7.55
N PHE A 162 -0.34 -5.92 7.36
CA PHE A 162 -1.59 -6.70 7.48
C PHE A 162 -1.84 -7.64 6.29
N LEU A 163 -1.90 -7.12 5.07
CA LEU A 163 -2.25 -7.91 3.87
C LEU A 163 -1.23 -9.03 3.57
N PRO A 164 0.09 -8.88 3.78
CA PRO A 164 1.05 -9.97 3.64
C PRO A 164 0.81 -11.11 4.63
N ARG A 165 0.37 -10.81 5.87
CA ARG A 165 -0.07 -11.84 6.83
C ARG A 165 -1.37 -12.51 6.40
N LEU A 166 -2.35 -11.74 5.92
CA LEU A 166 -3.62 -12.27 5.44
C LEU A 166 -3.42 -13.25 4.27
N ARG A 167 -2.48 -12.96 3.35
CA ARG A 167 -2.05 -13.87 2.26
C ARG A 167 -1.42 -15.18 2.73
N GLY A 168 -0.99 -15.27 4.00
CA GLY A 168 -0.51 -16.50 4.63
C GLY A 168 -1.62 -17.35 5.26
N ILE A 169 -2.86 -16.84 5.33
CA ILE A 169 -4.03 -17.57 5.85
C ILE A 169 -4.70 -18.29 4.68
N PRO A 170 -4.98 -19.61 4.76
CA PRO A 170 -5.74 -20.31 3.74
C PRO A 170 -7.13 -19.71 3.58
N ASP A 171 -7.64 -19.65 2.34
CA ASP A 171 -9.01 -19.21 2.09
C ASP A 171 -10.00 -20.10 2.87
N PRO A 172 -11.05 -19.51 3.48
CA PRO A 172 -12.08 -20.29 4.16
C PRO A 172 -12.75 -21.22 3.14
N THR A 173 -12.64 -22.53 3.35
CA THR A 173 -13.37 -23.51 2.55
C THR A 173 -14.86 -23.17 2.62
N PRO A 174 -15.60 -23.10 1.49
CA PRO A 174 -17.02 -22.76 1.53
C PRO A 174 -17.79 -23.76 2.40
N GLU A 175 -18.14 -23.33 3.62
CA GLU A 175 -19.04 -24.09 4.48
C GLU A 175 -20.42 -24.03 3.84
N ALA A 176 -20.73 -25.04 3.02
CA ALA A 176 -22.07 -25.28 2.53
C ALA A 176 -23.01 -25.32 3.75
N CYS A 177 -23.86 -24.30 3.88
CA CYS A 177 -24.65 -24.04 5.08
C CYS A 177 -25.33 -25.33 5.56
N LYS A 178 -24.85 -25.88 6.68
CA LYS A 178 -25.48 -27.04 7.34
C LYS A 178 -26.76 -26.57 8.01
N GLY A 179 -27.78 -26.35 7.18
CA GLY A 179 -29.13 -25.92 7.53
C GLY A 179 -29.90 -27.00 8.28
N THR A 180 -29.41 -27.38 9.46
CA THR A 180 -30.16 -28.20 10.41
C THR A 180 -31.02 -27.29 11.27
N MET A 181 -32.12 -26.78 10.68
CA MET A 181 -33.21 -26.19 11.44
C MET A 181 -33.77 -27.27 12.38
N ALA A 182 -33.34 -27.26 13.64
CA ALA A 182 -33.61 -28.30 14.61
C ALA A 182 -35.06 -28.26 15.12
N SER A 183 -36.00 -28.68 14.28
CA SER A 183 -37.40 -28.90 14.67
C SER A 183 -37.50 -30.17 15.51
N SER A 184 -37.46 -30.01 16.84
CA SER A 184 -37.37 -31.11 17.80
C SER A 184 -38.71 -31.78 18.09
N VAL A 185 -39.23 -32.59 17.16
CA VAL A 185 -40.51 -33.31 17.31
C VAL A 185 -40.43 -34.74 16.74
N LEU A 186 -40.62 -35.74 17.61
CA LEU A 186 -40.71 -37.21 17.33
C LEU A 186 -39.42 -37.84 16.76
N ALA A 187 -39.09 -39.13 16.91
CA ALA A 187 -39.51 -40.24 17.77
C ALA A 187 -38.27 -41.19 17.88
N GLY A 188 -38.15 -42.22 18.73
CA GLY A 188 -39.16 -42.90 19.54
C GLY A 188 -39.43 -44.37 19.11
N ALA A 189 -38.40 -45.18 18.80
CA ALA A 189 -38.42 -46.67 18.81
C ALA A 189 -37.05 -47.27 18.41
N GLY A 190 -36.83 -48.57 18.68
CA GLY A 190 -36.07 -49.41 17.73
C GLY A 190 -34.66 -49.94 18.05
N VAL A 191 -34.33 -50.30 19.29
CA VAL A 191 -33.17 -51.21 19.54
C VAL A 191 -33.56 -52.65 19.19
N LEU A 192 -32.73 -53.39 18.41
CA LEU A 192 -32.42 -54.84 18.56
C LEU A 192 -31.63 -55.45 17.38
N ARG A 193 -30.48 -56.10 17.70
CA ARG A 193 -29.79 -57.23 16.97
C ARG A 193 -29.28 -56.96 15.52
N GLY A 194 -28.17 -57.56 15.07
CA GLY A 194 -27.21 -58.48 15.70
C GLY A 194 -25.95 -58.71 14.83
N SER A 195 -24.93 -59.38 15.39
CA SER A 195 -23.61 -59.72 14.78
C SER A 195 -23.53 -61.25 14.49
N PRO A 196 -22.45 -61.89 13.95
CA PRO A 196 -21.06 -61.45 13.67
C PRO A 196 -20.43 -62.02 12.35
N ILE A 197 -19.07 -62.15 12.27
CA ILE A 197 -18.23 -62.99 11.33
C ILE A 197 -18.03 -62.39 9.90
N LEU A 198 -16.87 -62.29 9.22
CA LEU A 198 -15.38 -62.44 9.40
C LEU A 198 -14.68 -61.67 8.19
N SER A 199 -13.37 -61.47 7.93
CA SER A 199 -12.01 -61.87 8.42
C SER A 199 -11.05 -60.63 8.42
N ILE A 200 -9.71 -60.55 8.65
CA ILE A 200 -8.43 -61.32 8.42
C ILE A 200 -8.03 -61.47 6.91
N LEU A 201 -6.86 -61.08 6.35
CA LEU A 201 -5.42 -61.09 6.78
C LEU A 201 -4.49 -59.99 6.16
N LEU A 202 -3.43 -59.62 6.91
CA LEU A 202 -1.98 -59.35 6.60
C LEU A 202 -1.56 -58.73 5.23
N LEU A 203 -0.75 -57.64 5.10
CA LEU A 203 0.61 -57.25 5.58
C LEU A 203 1.80 -57.58 4.59
N PRO A 204 2.96 -56.87 4.61
CA PRO A 204 3.69 -56.47 3.39
C PRO A 204 5.14 -56.98 3.18
N VAL A 205 5.69 -56.72 1.98
CA VAL A 205 7.12 -56.87 1.57
C VAL A 205 7.45 -55.70 0.62
N LEU A 206 8.29 -54.71 0.96
CA LEU A 206 9.77 -54.65 0.93
C LEU A 206 10.46 -54.63 -0.46
N ALA A 207 10.64 -53.41 -0.97
CA ALA A 207 11.93 -52.78 -1.35
C ALA A 207 12.83 -53.28 -2.51
N VAL A 208 13.71 -52.36 -2.93
CA VAL A 208 14.94 -52.50 -3.76
C VAL A 208 14.74 -52.70 -5.27
N HIS A 209 15.03 -51.64 -6.05
CA HIS A 209 16.29 -51.61 -6.83
C HIS A 209 16.75 -50.18 -7.16
N ARG A 210 18.07 -50.01 -7.25
CA ARG A 210 18.80 -48.82 -7.76
C ARG A 210 19.40 -49.15 -9.14
N PHE A 211 19.89 -48.11 -9.82
CA PHE A 211 20.49 -48.11 -11.16
C PHE A 211 19.44 -48.39 -12.25
N ILE A 212 19.39 -47.66 -13.37
CA ILE A 212 20.40 -46.80 -14.01
C ILE A 212 20.49 -45.40 -13.39
#